data_AF-A0A151SVZ0-F1
#
_entry.id   AF-A0A151SVZ0-F1
#
_cell.length_a   1.000
_cell.length_b   1.000
_cell.length_c   1.000
_cell.angle_alpha   90.00
_cell.angle_beta   90.00
_cell.angle_gamma   90.00
#
_symmetry.space_group_name_H-M   'P 1'
#
loop_
_entity.id
_entity.type
_entity.pdbx_description
1 polymer ?
#
loop_
_entity_poly.entity_id
_entity_poly.type
_entity_poly.pdbx_seq_one_letter_code
_entity_poly.pdbx_strand_id
1 'polypeptide(L)'
;DQVKDELCKENLQLVNENLLKEPRIVELRNQYRIICTTQLAVAQEKLNELDKQKEEVLKLNSPPYLLQRIQEAMNKTEEESENLHKQVLDREIDIGAFLQQYKSLRTAYHRKSLIHLAAKTSNI
;
A
#
# COMPACT_ATOMS: atom_id res chain seq x y z
N ASP A 1 39.58 61.45 4.59
CA ASP A 1 39.17 61.34 3.17
C ASP A 1 39.71 60.08 2.49
N GLN A 2 40.99 59.72 2.61
CA GLN A 2 41.56 58.51 1.97
C GLN A 2 40.85 57.18 2.30
N VAL A 3 40.53 56.91 3.57
CA VAL A 3 39.82 55.67 3.98
C VAL A 3 38.42 55.59 3.35
N LYS A 4 37.75 56.74 3.18
CA LYS A 4 36.43 56.80 2.55
C LYS A 4 36.51 56.51 1.05
N ASP A 5 37.56 57.00 0.40
CA ASP A 5 37.79 56.78 -1.03
C ASP A 5 38.18 55.33 -1.34
N GLU A 6 39.00 54.71 -0.49
CA GLU A 6 39.35 53.28 -0.56
C GLU A 6 38.11 52.41 -0.40
N LEU A 7 37.27 52.66 0.61
CA LEU A 7 35.99 51.97 0.80
C LEU A 7 35.01 52.16 -0.37
N CYS A 8 34.98 53.36 -0.98
CA CYS A 8 34.15 53.58 -2.16
C CYS A 8 34.65 52.75 -3.34
N LYS A 9 35.97 52.65 -3.52
CA LYS A 9 36.58 51.90 -4.62
C LYS A 9 36.38 50.39 -4.48
N GLU A 10 36.54 49.86 -3.27
CA GLU A 10 36.27 48.45 -2.95
C GLU A 10 34.79 48.11 -3.14
N ASN A 11 33.87 48.95 -2.65
CA ASN A 11 32.43 48.74 -2.86
C ASN A 11 32.07 48.74 -4.35
N LEU A 12 32.68 49.63 -5.15
CA LEU A 12 32.42 49.71 -6.58
C LEU A 12 32.95 48.46 -7.32
N GLN A 13 34.09 47.93 -6.90
CA GLN A 13 34.60 46.64 -7.40
C GLN A 13 33.66 45.48 -7.05
N LEU A 14 33.21 45.39 -5.79
CA LEU A 14 32.25 44.36 -5.35
C LEU A 14 30.93 44.44 -6.11
N VAL A 15 30.40 45.65 -6.35
CA VAL A 15 29.18 45.86 -7.14
C VAL A 15 29.37 45.32 -8.55
N ASN A 16 30.47 45.66 -9.23
CA ASN A 16 30.75 45.17 -10.58
C ASN A 16 30.90 43.65 -10.62
N GLU A 17 31.62 43.06 -9.68
CA GLU A 17 31.75 41.60 -9.58
C GLU A 17 30.42 40.90 -9.30
N ASN A 18 29.55 41.51 -8.49
CA ASN A 18 28.23 40.98 -8.20
C ASN A 18 27.31 41.06 -9.43
N LEU A 19 27.32 42.19 -10.13
CA LEU A 19 26.56 42.38 -11.38
C LEU A 19 26.97 41.36 -12.45
N LEU A 20 28.26 41.02 -12.55
CA LEU A 20 28.73 39.98 -13.47
C LEU A 20 28.22 38.58 -13.11
N LYS A 21 27.93 38.30 -11.85
CA LYS A 21 27.41 37.01 -11.38
C LYS A 21 25.88 36.90 -11.50
N GLU A 22 25.15 38.02 -11.58
CA GLU A 22 23.68 38.03 -11.65
C GLU A 22 23.10 37.14 -12.75
N PRO A 23 23.60 37.16 -14.01
CA PRO A 23 23.03 36.32 -15.07
C PRO A 23 23.12 34.82 -14.73
N ARG A 24 24.25 34.39 -14.15
CA ARG A 24 24.46 33.00 -13.74
C ARG A 24 23.55 32.61 -12.57
N ILE A 25 23.32 33.51 -11.62
CA ILE A 25 22.40 33.29 -10.50
C ILE A 25 20.97 33.10 -11.02
N VAL A 26 20.54 33.93 -11.97
CA VAL A 26 19.19 33.82 -12.59
C VAL A 26 19.03 32.50 -13.34
N GLU A 27 20.04 32.10 -14.11
CA GLU A 27 20.05 30.83 -14.83
C GLU A 27 19.92 29.63 -13.87
N LEU A 28 20.74 29.59 -12.82
CA LEU A 28 20.71 28.51 -11.82
C LEU A 28 19.36 28.46 -11.09
N ARG A 29 18.76 29.60 -10.77
CA ARG A 29 17.41 29.66 -10.17
C ARG A 29 16.36 29.10 -11.12
N ASN A 30 16.43 29.41 -12.41
CA ASN A 30 15.52 28.85 -13.41
C ASN A 30 15.70 27.33 -13.54
N GLN A 31 16.93 26.84 -13.60
CA GLN A 31 17.22 25.40 -13.65
C GLN A 31 16.70 24.68 -12.42
N TYR A 32 16.97 25.21 -11.23
CA TYR A 32 16.44 24.68 -9.97
C TYR A 32 14.92 24.61 -9.99
N ARG A 33 14.25 25.70 -10.41
CA ARG A 33 12.79 25.74 -10.52
C ARG A 33 12.26 24.67 -11.47
N ILE A 34 12.90 24.47 -12.63
CA ILE A 34 12.52 23.42 -13.58
C ILE A 34 12.66 22.05 -12.90
N ILE A 35 13.81 21.74 -12.30
CA ILE A 35 14.03 20.45 -11.63
C ILE A 35 12.98 20.20 -10.55
N CYS A 36 12.69 21.18 -9.70
CA CYS A 36 11.68 21.06 -8.66
C CYS A 36 10.27 20.83 -9.22
N THR A 37 9.89 21.58 -10.27
CA THR A 37 8.52 21.53 -10.80
C THR A 37 8.27 20.37 -11.75
N THR A 38 9.29 19.87 -12.45
CA THR A 38 9.12 18.78 -13.42
C THR A 38 9.63 17.45 -12.88
N GLN A 39 10.84 17.39 -12.34
CA GLN A 39 11.44 16.11 -11.96
C GLN A 39 11.03 15.70 -10.55
N LEU A 40 11.16 16.62 -9.59
CA LEU A 40 10.83 16.34 -8.19
C LEU A 40 9.33 16.13 -8.01
N ALA A 41 8.49 16.97 -8.62
CA ALA A 41 7.03 16.81 -8.54
C ALA A 41 6.56 15.46 -9.11
N VAL A 42 7.05 15.07 -10.29
CA VAL A 42 6.72 13.78 -10.91
C VAL A 42 7.22 12.59 -10.08
N ALA A 43 8.43 12.68 -9.53
CA ALA A 43 8.97 11.64 -8.65
C ALA A 43 8.14 11.51 -7.36
N GLN A 44 7.71 12.63 -6.78
CA GLN A 44 6.89 12.64 -5.58
C GLN A 44 5.49 12.08 -5.84
N GLU A 45 4.87 12.42 -6.97
CA GLU A 45 3.58 11.85 -7.37
C GLU A 45 3.66 10.33 -7.53
N LYS A 46 4.69 9.84 -8.22
CA LYS A 46 4.92 8.40 -8.38
C LYS A 46 5.18 7.70 -7.06
N LEU A 47 5.92 8.34 -6.15
CA LEU A 47 6.14 7.80 -4.80
C LEU A 47 4.82 7.68 -4.03
N ASN A 48 4.01 8.72 -4.04
CA ASN A 48 2.71 8.72 -3.37
C ASN A 48 1.77 7.64 -3.93
N GLU A 49 1.78 7.43 -5.25
CA GLU A 49 1.01 6.36 -5.89
C GLU A 49 1.48 4.97 -5.42
N LEU A 50 2.79 4.73 -5.40
CA LEU A 50 3.36 3.47 -4.93
C LEU A 50 3.07 3.22 -3.45
N ASP A 51 3.14 4.25 -2.60
CA ASP A 51 2.79 4.13 -1.19
C ASP A 51 1.31 3.79 -1.01
N LYS A 52 0.42 4.40 -1.80
CA LYS A 52 -1.00 4.04 -1.80
C LYS A 52 -1.24 2.58 -2.19
N GLN A 53 -0.59 2.12 -3.27
CA GLN A 53 -0.68 0.72 -3.71
C GLN A 53 -0.15 -0.24 -2.64
N LYS A 54 0.97 0.10 -1.99
CA LYS A 54 1.54 -0.66 -0.89
C LYS A 54 0.57 -0.77 0.27
N GLU A 55 -0.05 0.34 0.70
CA GLU A 55 -1.03 0.34 1.78
C GLU A 55 -2.27 -0.50 1.46
N GLU A 56 -2.75 -0.46 0.21
CA GLU A 56 -3.87 -1.30 -0.24
C GLU A 56 -3.51 -2.80 -0.19
N VAL A 57 -2.32 -3.17 -0.66
CA VAL A 57 -1.81 -4.54 -0.59
C VAL A 57 -1.62 -4.97 0.87
N LEU A 58 -1.07 -4.12 1.72
CA LEU A 58 -0.88 -4.44 3.15
C LEU A 58 -2.20 -4.64 3.88
N LYS A 59 -3.24 -3.85 3.57
CA LYS A 59 -4.59 -4.05 4.13
C LYS A 59 -5.13 -5.45 3.80
N LEU A 60 -5.00 -5.85 2.53
CA LEU A 60 -5.46 -7.17 2.04
C LEU A 60 -4.62 -8.34 2.54
N ASN A 61 -3.40 -8.08 3.01
CA ASN A 61 -2.50 -9.09 3.57
C ASN A 61 -2.32 -8.94 5.08
N SER A 62 -3.11 -8.09 5.73
CA SER A 62 -3.02 -7.90 7.18
C SER A 62 -3.48 -9.17 7.90
N PRO A 63 -2.79 -9.59 8.98
CA PRO A 63 -3.17 -10.79 9.71
C PRO A 63 -4.65 -10.83 10.14
N PRO A 64 -5.25 -9.73 10.65
CA PRO A 64 -6.68 -9.70 10.99
C PRO A 64 -7.59 -9.93 9.78
N TYR A 65 -7.29 -9.31 8.63
CA TYR A 65 -8.08 -9.48 7.41
C TYR A 65 -7.98 -10.91 6.86
N LEU A 66 -6.79 -11.50 6.87
CA LEU A 66 -6.60 -12.89 6.46
C LEU A 66 -7.31 -13.88 7.38
N LEU A 67 -7.27 -13.66 8.70
CA LEU A 67 -8.03 -14.44 9.67
C LEU A 67 -9.54 -14.34 9.43
N GLN A 68 -10.05 -13.12 9.20
CA GLN A 68 -11.45 -12.89 8.87
C GLN A 68 -11.85 -13.64 7.60
N ARG A 69 -11.04 -13.61 6.53
CA ARG A 69 -11.31 -14.35 5.30
C ARG A 69 -11.38 -15.87 5.51
N ILE A 70 -10.54 -16.42 6.38
CA ILE A 70 -10.60 -17.85 6.73
C ILE A 70 -11.92 -18.15 7.46
N GLN A 71 -12.32 -17.29 8.40
CA GLN A 71 -13.59 -17.44 9.12
C GLN A 71 -14.80 -17.35 8.19
N GLU A 72 -14.81 -16.41 7.24
CA GLU A 72 -15.87 -16.29 6.22
C GLU A 72 -15.95 -17.55 5.34
N ALA A 73 -14.80 -18.07 4.91
CA ALA A 73 -14.75 -19.32 4.13
C ALA A 73 -15.25 -20.54 4.93
N MET A 74 -15.04 -20.55 6.26
CA MET A 74 -15.62 -21.56 7.15
C MET A 74 -17.14 -21.43 7.22
N ASN A 75 -17.66 -20.22 7.45
CA ASN A 75 -19.09 -19.96 7.52
C ASN A 75 -19.80 -20.35 6.22
N LYS A 76 -19.19 -20.06 5.06
CA LYS A 76 -19.71 -20.49 3.76
C LYS A 76 -19.76 -22.02 3.63
N THR A 77 -18.73 -22.73 4.11
CA THR A 77 -18.72 -24.20 4.09
C THR A 77 -19.84 -24.76 4.98
N GLU A 78 -20.14 -24.10 6.09
CA GLU A 78 -21.26 -24.45 6.98
C GLU A 78 -22.62 -24.24 6.29
N GLU A 79 -22.81 -23.09 5.63
CA GLU A 79 -24.02 -22.80 4.87
C GLU A 79 -24.24 -23.81 3.74
N GLU A 80 -23.19 -24.19 3.01
CA GLU A 80 -23.24 -25.25 2.00
C GLU A 80 -23.64 -26.59 2.61
N SER A 81 -23.16 -26.90 3.82
CA SER A 81 -23.54 -28.11 4.56
C SER A 81 -25.01 -28.10 4.96
N GLU A 82 -25.53 -26.96 5.43
CA GLU A 82 -26.95 -26.77 5.78
C GLU A 82 -27.86 -26.91 4.55
N ASN A 83 -27.43 -26.36 3.41
CA ASN A 83 -28.15 -26.53 2.16
C ASN A 83 -28.15 -28.00 1.72
N LEU A 84 -27.03 -28.69 1.86
CA LEU A 84 -26.93 -30.12 1.55
C LEU A 84 -27.86 -30.96 2.46
N HIS A 85 -28.03 -30.58 3.73
CA HIS A 85 -29.01 -31.22 4.61
C HIS A 85 -30.44 -31.06 4.10
N LYS A 86 -30.82 -29.87 3.63
CA LYS A 86 -32.15 -29.62 3.05
C LYS A 86 -32.39 -30.48 1.80
N GLN A 87 -31.41 -30.55 0.89
CA GLN A 87 -31.51 -31.34 -0.34
C GLN A 87 -31.83 -32.82 -0.08
N VAL A 88 -31.29 -33.43 0.99
CA VAL A 88 -31.64 -34.81 1.38
C VAL A 88 -33.08 -34.90 1.87
N LEU A 89 -33.49 -33.96 2.73
CA LEU A 89 -34.84 -33.95 3.30
C LEU A 89 -35.89 -33.79 2.20
N ASP A 90 -35.60 -32.95 1.21
CA ASP A 90 -36.41 -32.70 0.04
C ASP A 90 -36.31 -33.83 -1.02
N ARG A 91 -35.48 -34.85 -0.75
CA ARG A 91 -35.22 -36.02 -1.62
C ARG A 91 -34.63 -35.65 -2.99
N GLU A 92 -33.98 -34.50 -3.08
CA GLU A 92 -33.26 -34.05 -4.29
C GLU A 92 -31.99 -34.86 -4.53
N ILE A 93 -31.39 -35.39 -3.45
CA ILE A 93 -30.20 -36.24 -3.49
C ILE A 93 -30.42 -37.51 -2.66
N ASP A 94 -29.77 -38.59 -3.06
CA ASP A 94 -29.75 -39.82 -2.29
C ASP A 94 -28.76 -39.77 -1.12
N ILE A 95 -28.91 -40.71 -0.18
CA ILE A 95 -28.11 -40.79 1.04
C ILE A 95 -26.62 -41.01 0.72
N GLY A 96 -26.30 -41.77 -0.33
CA GLY A 96 -24.92 -42.01 -0.75
C GLY A 96 -24.25 -40.73 -1.25
N ALA A 97 -24.93 -40.00 -2.14
CA ALA A 97 -24.47 -38.70 -2.64
C ALA A 97 -24.31 -37.68 -1.51
N PHE A 98 -25.25 -37.65 -0.56
CA PHE A 98 -25.15 -36.82 0.64
C PHE A 98 -23.92 -37.14 1.47
N LEU A 99 -23.71 -38.40 1.84
CA LEU A 99 -22.60 -38.80 2.71
C LEU A 99 -21.24 -38.44 2.08
N GLN A 100 -21.11 -38.62 0.76
CA GLN A 100 -19.89 -38.26 0.04
C GLN A 100 -19.64 -36.74 0.08
N GLN A 101 -20.64 -35.94 -0.26
CA GLN A 101 -20.52 -34.47 -0.30
C GLN A 101 -20.35 -33.88 1.10
N TYR A 102 -21.13 -34.34 2.08
CA TYR A 102 -21.08 -33.89 3.46
C TYR A 102 -19.72 -34.17 4.09
N LYS A 103 -19.17 -35.38 3.88
CA LYS A 103 -17.82 -35.72 4.36
C LYS A 103 -16.77 -34.78 3.78
N SER A 104 -16.88 -34.44 2.50
CA SER A 104 -15.97 -33.49 1.83
C SER A 104 -16.04 -32.10 2.45
N LEU A 105 -17.26 -31.56 2.62
CA LEU A 105 -17.49 -30.26 3.24
C LEU A 105 -16.99 -30.21 4.69
N ARG A 106 -17.29 -31.22 5.51
CA ARG A 106 -16.81 -31.29 6.90
C ARG A 106 -15.29 -31.39 6.98
N THR A 107 -14.66 -32.19 6.12
CA THR A 107 -13.19 -32.24 6.04
C THR A 107 -12.61 -30.88 5.70
N ALA A 108 -13.20 -30.17 4.73
CA ALA A 108 -12.77 -28.84 4.32
C ALA A 108 -13.00 -27.78 5.41
N TYR A 109 -14.08 -27.87 6.18
CA TYR A 109 -14.35 -26.98 7.32
C TYR A 109 -13.33 -27.18 8.44
N HIS A 110 -13.13 -28.43 8.88
CA HIS A 110 -12.22 -28.73 9.98
C HIS A 110 -10.77 -28.37 9.63
N ARG A 111 -10.35 -28.59 8.38
CA ARG A 111 -9.03 -28.16 7.90
C ARG A 111 -8.85 -26.65 8.05
N LYS A 112 -9.84 -25.84 7.65
CA LYS A 112 -9.78 -24.37 7.81
C LYS A 112 -9.82 -23.96 9.28
N SER A 113 -10.63 -24.63 10.10
CA SER A 113 -10.72 -24.39 11.55
C SER A 113 -9.37 -24.59 12.24
N LEU A 114 -8.66 -25.67 11.91
CA LEU A 114 -7.31 -25.92 12.44
C LEU A 114 -6.31 -24.85 12.02
N ILE A 115 -6.35 -24.41 10.75
CA ILE A 115 -5.48 -23.33 10.25
C ILE A 115 -5.80 -22.01 10.98
N HIS A 116 -7.08 -21.68 11.13
CA HIS A 116 -7.53 -20.47 11.81
C HIS A 116 -7.11 -20.47 13.29
N LEU A 117 -7.27 -21.60 13.98
CA LEU A 117 -6.82 -21.78 15.35
C LEU A 117 -5.30 -21.60 15.46
N ALA A 118 -4.53 -22.30 14.61
CA ALA A 118 -3.09 -22.18 14.58
C ALA A 118 -2.66 -20.72 14.39
N ALA A 119 -3.23 -20.03 13.39
CA ALA A 119 -2.93 -18.63 13.08
C ALA A 119 -3.32 -17.66 14.22
N LYS A 120 -4.37 -17.95 15.00
CA LYS A 120 -4.73 -17.17 16.20
C LYS A 120 -3.78 -17.41 17.38
N THR A 121 -3.28 -18.64 17.52
CA THR A 121 -2.43 -19.03 18.66
C THR A 121 -0.94 -18.76 18.43
N SER A 122 -0.52 -18.70 17.16
CA SER A 122 0.81 -18.23 16.79
C SER A 122 0.84 -16.71 16.95
N ASN A 123 1.11 -16.23 18.16
CA ASN A 123 1.42 -14.83 18.41
C ASN A 123 2.55 -14.39 17.45
N ILE A 124 2.18 -13.71 16.37
CA ILE A 124 3.02 -12.86 15.52
C ILE A 124 2.53 -11.43 15.75
#